data_AF-A0A938H3K6-F1
#
_entry.id   AF-A0A938H3K6-F1
#
_cell.length_a   1.000
_cell.length_b   1.000
_cell.length_c   1.000
_cell.angle_alpha   90.00
_cell.angle_beta   90.00
_cell.angle_gamma   90.00
#
_symmetry.space_group_name_H-M   'P 1'
#
loop_
_entity.id
_entity.type
_entity.pdbx_description
1 polymer ?
#
loop_
_entity_poly.entity_id
_entity_poly.type
_entity_poly.pdbx_seq_one_letter_code
_entity_poly.pdbx_strand_id
1 'polypeptide(L)'
;MIAAGLLSLAAALFVARAFPADLVRLLCISITRLLYRVRMVRPERIPADGGAMLLPNHVTYADAFFLATAVSRPLRFVMDESFNTIPAIRFASRVFETITIRRQQPIEAIRGVIDAMRHGTLICLFPEGQLTRTGGLCKLQRGFELISRKVGEPLVPVWCDGGWGSVFSYERGRFFGKSPRRETGTLYIAIGEEIDPRQATSARIRNGMRHAAADAITARFSQKQWTRRIPRRTDPRIARWFSNLDGESRRQCWANGHQIGMFDALPWHQPFHALKNDPVIDELPGLFGAFADLFSARPVLHDAFDGSRGGNWVGGDVLRQVLRHSDIRGTIHFHDFSAHADELFEQTNVLHLPGLAVGRRVISMSMADPPPPDDPVDPQHGRQPGSRGRLLPGWFIVDDADGRRWIGGPGTTDPGLPMPAGSTIDDEDFLFASTAPTDDPRSA
;
A
#
# COMPACT_ATOMS: atom_id res chain seq x y z
N MET A 1 47.60 -17.77 -22.16
CA MET A 1 46.20 -17.30 -22.24
C MET A 1 45.18 -18.45 -22.18
N ILE A 2 45.28 -19.48 -23.03
CA ILE A 2 44.33 -20.61 -23.04
C ILE A 2 44.28 -21.36 -21.69
N ALA A 3 45.44 -21.71 -21.11
CA ALA A 3 45.49 -22.39 -19.81
C ALA A 3 44.87 -21.57 -18.65
N ALA A 4 45.09 -20.25 -18.65
CA ALA A 4 44.48 -19.34 -17.69
C ALA A 4 42.95 -19.28 -17.87
N GLY A 5 42.46 -19.24 -19.12
CA GLY A 5 41.03 -19.26 -19.42
C GLY A 5 40.34 -20.57 -19.00
N LEU A 6 40.99 -21.71 -19.23
CA LEU A 6 40.49 -23.03 -18.79
C LEU A 6 40.45 -23.15 -17.27
N LEU A 7 41.47 -22.62 -16.58
CA LEU A 7 41.51 -22.61 -15.11
C LEU A 7 40.40 -21.70 -14.53
N SER A 8 40.18 -20.51 -15.11
CA SER A 8 39.08 -19.63 -14.71
C SER A 8 37.71 -20.26 -14.96
N LEU A 9 37.52 -20.97 -16.08
CA LEU A 9 36.28 -21.68 -16.37
C LEU A 9 36.06 -22.84 -15.39
N ALA A 10 37.09 -23.63 -15.10
CA ALA A 10 37.01 -24.73 -14.13
C ALA A 10 36.68 -24.22 -12.72
N ALA A 11 37.31 -23.12 -12.28
CA ALA A 11 37.00 -22.47 -11.01
C ALA A 11 35.57 -21.93 -10.97
N ALA A 12 35.09 -21.30 -12.04
CA ALA A 12 33.72 -20.81 -12.15
C ALA A 12 32.69 -21.97 -12.08
N LEU A 13 32.95 -23.06 -12.79
CA LEU A 13 32.10 -24.26 -12.75
C LEU A 13 32.12 -24.94 -11.38
N PHE A 14 33.26 -24.95 -10.70
CA PHE A 14 33.40 -25.47 -9.34
C PHE A 14 32.60 -24.61 -8.35
N VAL A 15 32.76 -23.28 -8.36
CA VAL A 15 31.99 -22.36 -7.50
C VAL A 15 30.50 -22.47 -7.80
N ALA A 16 30.10 -22.55 -9.07
CA ALA A 16 28.70 -22.74 -9.46
C ALA A 16 28.10 -24.04 -8.93
N ARG A 17 28.90 -25.12 -8.85
CA ARG A 17 28.47 -26.40 -8.27
C ARG A 17 28.49 -26.40 -6.75
N ALA A 18 29.45 -25.73 -6.13
CA ALA A 18 29.64 -25.69 -4.68
C ALA A 18 28.63 -24.76 -4.00
N PHE A 19 28.27 -23.64 -4.65
CA PHE A 19 27.39 -22.60 -4.13
C PHE A 19 26.24 -22.27 -5.10
N PRO A 20 25.39 -23.25 -5.45
CA PRO A 20 24.33 -23.03 -6.43
C PRO A 20 23.31 -21.99 -5.95
N ALA A 21 23.03 -21.91 -4.64
CA ALA A 21 22.13 -20.92 -4.07
C ALA A 21 22.68 -19.49 -4.21
N ASP A 22 23.95 -19.28 -3.86
CA ASP A 22 24.59 -17.95 -3.96
C ASP A 22 24.71 -17.48 -5.41
N LEU A 23 25.02 -18.39 -6.34
CA LEU A 23 25.05 -18.05 -7.76
C LEU A 23 23.66 -17.65 -8.27
N VAL A 24 22.62 -18.40 -7.92
CA VAL A 24 21.24 -18.06 -8.29
C VAL A 24 20.83 -16.74 -7.66
N ARG A 25 21.15 -16.51 -6.38
CA ARG A 25 20.89 -15.25 -5.69
C ARG A 25 21.58 -14.08 -6.41
N LEU A 26 22.85 -14.23 -6.79
CA LEU A 26 23.60 -13.23 -7.54
C LEU A 26 22.94 -12.93 -8.90
N LEU A 27 22.52 -13.96 -9.64
CA LEU A 27 21.83 -13.79 -10.92
C LEU A 27 20.48 -13.09 -10.75
N CYS A 28 19.67 -13.50 -9.78
CA CYS A 28 18.39 -12.87 -9.47
C CYS A 28 18.57 -11.38 -9.11
N ILE A 29 19.54 -11.08 -8.24
CA ILE A 29 19.89 -9.70 -7.87
C ILE A 29 20.32 -8.88 -9.09
N SER A 30 21.15 -9.47 -9.96
CA SER A 30 21.67 -8.81 -11.16
C SER A 30 20.55 -8.51 -12.16
N ILE A 31 19.66 -9.47 -12.40
CA ILE A 31 18.50 -9.30 -13.28
C ILE A 31 17.54 -8.25 -12.69
N THR A 32 17.25 -8.31 -11.39
CA THR A 32 16.40 -7.32 -10.73
C THR A 32 16.98 -5.92 -10.87
N ARG A 33 18.29 -5.72 -10.66
CA ARG A 33 18.95 -4.41 -10.83
C ARG A 33 18.96 -3.91 -12.28
N LEU A 34 18.96 -4.82 -13.25
CA LEU A 34 18.88 -4.48 -14.66
C LEU A 34 17.46 -4.03 -15.06
N LEU A 35 16.44 -4.72 -14.56
CA LEU A 35 15.04 -4.49 -14.92
C LEU A 35 14.39 -3.38 -14.09
N TYR A 36 14.80 -3.24 -12.82
CA TYR A 36 14.21 -2.32 -11.85
C TYR A 36 15.26 -1.43 -11.20
N ARG A 37 14.94 -0.13 -11.11
CA ARG A 37 15.70 0.79 -10.28
C ARG A 37 15.20 0.70 -8.84
N VAL A 38 15.91 -0.01 -8.00
CA VAL A 38 15.59 -0.14 -6.57
C VAL A 38 16.24 1.00 -5.79
N ARG A 39 15.45 1.74 -5.01
CA ARG A 39 15.89 2.86 -4.17
C ARG A 39 15.50 2.58 -2.72
N MET A 40 16.51 2.47 -1.86
CA MET A 40 16.31 2.41 -0.41
C MET A 40 16.02 3.81 0.13
N VAL A 41 15.06 3.91 1.05
CA VAL A 41 14.76 5.11 1.81
C VAL A 41 15.01 4.79 3.27
N ARG A 42 15.90 5.56 3.89
CA ARG A 42 16.41 5.35 5.26
C ARG A 42 17.06 3.98 5.51
N PRO A 43 17.98 3.50 4.64
CA PRO A 43 18.67 2.22 4.85
C PRO A 43 19.42 2.13 6.19
N GLU A 44 19.81 3.26 6.77
CA GLU A 44 20.49 3.37 8.06
C GLU A 44 19.66 2.84 9.24
N ARG A 45 18.33 2.66 9.08
CA ARG A 45 17.44 2.09 10.10
C ARG A 45 17.40 0.56 10.12
N ILE A 46 18.15 -0.10 9.23
CA ILE A 46 18.36 -1.54 9.34
C ILE A 46 19.50 -1.75 10.34
N PRO A 47 19.30 -2.54 11.42
CA PRO A 47 20.38 -2.87 12.35
C PRO A 47 21.63 -3.35 11.62
N ALA A 48 22.77 -2.74 11.92
CA ALA A 48 24.06 -3.12 11.31
C ALA A 48 24.49 -4.53 11.76
N ASP A 49 24.25 -4.83 13.03
CA ASP A 49 24.57 -6.09 13.70
C ASP A 49 23.34 -6.64 14.44
N GLY A 50 23.44 -7.83 15.03
CA GLY A 50 22.34 -8.44 15.78
C GLY A 50 21.17 -8.94 14.91
N GLY A 51 20.20 -9.58 15.55
CA GLY A 51 19.00 -10.10 14.87
C GLY A 51 17.97 -9.00 14.68
N ALA A 52 17.14 -9.10 13.64
CA ALA A 52 15.96 -8.25 13.53
C ALA A 52 14.91 -8.89 12.62
N MET A 53 13.64 -8.51 12.83
CA MET A 53 12.54 -8.97 11.99
C MET A 53 12.02 -7.81 11.16
N LEU A 54 12.25 -7.87 9.85
CA LEU A 54 11.68 -6.94 8.87
C LEU A 54 10.25 -7.36 8.55
N LEU A 55 9.32 -6.40 8.62
CA LEU A 55 7.89 -6.58 8.40
C LEU A 55 7.40 -5.71 7.23
N PRO A 56 7.65 -6.15 5.97
CA PRO A 56 7.20 -5.45 4.76
C PRO A 56 5.73 -5.70 4.45
N ASN A 57 5.11 -4.78 3.69
CA ASN A 57 3.84 -5.07 3.01
C ASN A 57 4.05 -6.09 1.87
N HIS A 58 2.97 -6.76 1.44
CA HIS A 58 3.01 -7.79 0.41
C HIS A 58 2.16 -7.44 -0.81
N VAL A 59 2.83 -6.88 -1.82
CA VAL A 59 2.24 -6.33 -3.04
C VAL A 59 2.45 -7.23 -4.25
N THR A 60 3.61 -7.89 -4.33
CA THR A 60 4.00 -8.73 -5.47
C THR A 60 4.71 -9.99 -5.02
N TYR A 61 4.62 -11.06 -5.82
CA TYR A 61 5.46 -12.25 -5.60
C TYR A 61 6.96 -11.96 -5.71
N ALA A 62 7.32 -10.85 -6.35
CA ALA A 62 8.70 -10.42 -6.52
C ALA A 62 9.26 -9.65 -5.30
N ASP A 63 8.44 -9.32 -4.29
CA ASP A 63 8.84 -8.51 -3.14
C ASP A 63 10.04 -9.11 -2.40
N ALA A 64 10.07 -10.44 -2.23
CA ALA A 64 11.20 -11.13 -1.62
C ALA A 64 12.52 -10.91 -2.39
N PHE A 65 12.47 -10.95 -3.72
CA PHE A 65 13.64 -10.67 -4.56
C PHE A 65 14.06 -9.20 -4.48
N PHE A 66 13.10 -8.27 -4.44
CA PHE A 66 13.38 -6.85 -4.30
C PHE A 66 14.07 -6.55 -2.96
N LEU A 67 13.57 -7.10 -1.86
CA LEU A 67 14.16 -6.97 -0.54
C LEU A 67 15.54 -7.62 -0.47
N ALA A 68 15.70 -8.84 -0.98
CA ALA A 68 17.00 -9.52 -1.01
C ALA A 68 18.06 -8.80 -1.88
N THR A 69 17.61 -7.98 -2.84
CA THR A 69 18.47 -7.16 -3.71
C THR A 69 18.88 -5.84 -3.04
N ALA A 70 17.99 -5.29 -2.21
CA ALA A 70 18.11 -3.96 -1.63
C ALA A 70 18.80 -3.96 -0.27
N VAL A 71 18.52 -4.97 0.56
CA VAL A 71 19.12 -5.12 1.88
C VAL A 71 20.52 -5.72 1.74
N SER A 72 21.51 -5.06 2.35
CA SER A 72 22.91 -5.47 2.28
C SER A 72 23.22 -6.73 3.08
N ARG A 73 22.45 -7.00 4.12
CA ARG A 73 22.58 -8.19 4.98
C ARG A 73 21.75 -9.37 4.43
N PRO A 74 22.21 -10.62 4.58
CA PRO A 74 21.42 -11.79 4.20
C PRO A 74 20.07 -11.84 4.93
N LEU A 75 18.98 -11.91 4.16
CA LEU A 75 17.62 -12.14 4.65
C LEU A 75 17.28 -13.62 4.56
N ARG A 76 16.66 -14.15 5.61
CA ARG A 76 15.88 -15.40 5.56
C ARG A 76 14.40 -15.07 5.59
N PHE A 77 13.63 -15.63 4.67
CA PHE A 77 12.20 -15.36 4.57
C PHE A 77 11.40 -16.36 5.40
N VAL A 78 10.23 -15.96 5.86
CA VAL A 78 9.25 -16.85 6.49
C VAL A 78 8.04 -17.00 5.57
N MET A 79 7.63 -18.24 5.28
CA MET A 79 6.55 -18.52 4.33
C MET A 79 5.73 -19.74 4.76
N ASP A 80 4.44 -19.77 4.46
CA ASP A 80 3.59 -20.96 4.67
C ASP A 80 4.04 -22.11 3.73
N GLU A 81 4.17 -23.33 4.28
CA GLU A 81 4.64 -24.49 3.52
C GLU A 81 3.71 -24.85 2.35
N SER A 82 2.41 -24.53 2.42
CA SER A 82 1.46 -24.81 1.34
C SER A 82 1.88 -24.21 -0.01
N PHE A 83 2.61 -23.10 -0.01
CA PHE A 83 3.14 -22.47 -1.22
C PHE A 83 4.30 -23.24 -1.87
N ASN A 84 4.95 -24.17 -1.15
CA ASN A 84 5.98 -25.05 -1.74
C ASN A 84 5.41 -26.01 -2.78
N THR A 85 4.09 -26.13 -2.93
CA THR A 85 3.47 -26.85 -4.05
C THR A 85 3.81 -26.22 -5.40
N ILE A 86 4.04 -24.91 -5.45
CA ILE A 86 4.39 -24.16 -6.66
C ILE A 86 5.90 -24.34 -6.95
N PRO A 87 6.30 -24.89 -8.12
CA PRO A 87 7.70 -25.21 -8.40
C PRO A 87 8.66 -24.02 -8.31
N ALA A 88 8.25 -22.85 -8.80
CA ALA A 88 9.06 -21.63 -8.76
C ALA A 88 9.27 -21.13 -7.31
N ILE A 89 8.23 -21.20 -6.47
CA ILE A 89 8.33 -20.83 -5.05
C ILE A 89 9.21 -21.83 -4.29
N ARG A 90 9.04 -23.13 -4.55
CA ARG A 90 9.90 -24.17 -3.96
C ARG A 90 11.37 -23.96 -4.30
N PHE A 91 11.67 -23.59 -5.54
CA PHE A 91 13.02 -23.26 -5.97
C PHE A 91 13.57 -22.03 -5.22
N ALA A 92 12.80 -20.93 -5.18
CA ALA A 92 13.18 -19.72 -4.46
C ALA A 92 13.39 -19.98 -2.95
N SER A 93 12.51 -20.78 -2.33
CA SER A 93 12.59 -21.17 -0.93
C SER A 93 13.93 -21.82 -0.58
N ARG A 94 14.45 -22.69 -1.46
CA ARG A 94 15.79 -23.30 -1.28
C ARG A 94 16.93 -22.30 -1.46
N VAL A 95 16.78 -21.37 -2.41
CA VAL A 95 17.81 -20.36 -2.73
C VAL A 95 17.96 -19.32 -1.62
N PHE A 96 16.86 -18.94 -0.97
CA PHE A 96 16.85 -17.93 0.09
C PHE A 96 16.79 -18.51 1.52
N GLU A 97 17.01 -19.82 1.67
CA GLU A 97 16.97 -20.52 2.96
C GLU A 97 15.70 -20.17 3.77
N THR A 98 14.56 -20.17 3.09
CA THR A 98 13.27 -19.76 3.66
C THR A 98 12.84 -20.72 4.77
N ILE A 99 12.45 -20.17 5.91
CA ILE A 99 11.87 -20.90 7.03
C ILE A 99 10.38 -21.12 6.73
N THR A 100 9.98 -22.38 6.57
CA THR A 100 8.62 -22.74 6.20
C THR A 100 7.77 -23.04 7.43
N ILE A 101 6.60 -22.40 7.55
CA ILE A 101 5.65 -22.64 8.64
C ILE A 101 4.58 -23.63 8.17
N ARG A 102 4.40 -24.71 8.94
CA ARG A 102 3.25 -25.60 8.84
C ARG A 102 2.16 -25.14 9.78
N ARG A 103 0.95 -24.89 9.28
CA ARG A 103 -0.19 -24.49 10.13
C ARG A 103 -0.47 -25.48 11.28
N GLN A 104 -0.25 -26.77 11.03
CA GLN A 104 -0.45 -27.84 12.02
C GLN A 104 0.69 -27.95 13.05
N GLN A 105 1.89 -27.45 12.73
CA GLN A 105 3.09 -27.57 13.57
C GLN A 105 3.89 -26.24 13.58
N PRO A 106 3.29 -25.12 14.03
CA PRO A 106 3.91 -23.81 13.93
C PRO A 106 5.11 -23.63 14.86
N ILE A 107 5.21 -24.45 15.91
CA ILE A 107 6.20 -24.31 16.99
C ILE A 107 7.62 -24.51 16.48
N GLU A 108 7.88 -25.48 15.61
CA GLU A 108 9.23 -25.75 15.10
C GLU A 108 9.76 -24.61 14.24
N ALA A 109 8.91 -24.07 13.36
CA ALA A 109 9.28 -22.95 12.53
C ALA A 109 9.50 -21.68 13.37
N ILE A 110 8.66 -21.44 14.39
CA ILE A 110 8.87 -20.34 15.35
C ILE A 110 10.21 -20.48 16.08
N ARG A 111 10.59 -21.69 16.52
CA ARG A 111 11.92 -21.93 17.12
C ARG A 111 13.05 -21.61 16.13
N GLY A 112 12.93 -22.08 14.89
CA GLY A 112 13.92 -21.79 13.84
C GLY A 112 14.08 -20.29 13.57
N VAL A 113 12.98 -19.52 13.60
CA VAL A 113 13.02 -18.05 13.50
C VAL A 113 13.76 -17.45 14.70
N ILE A 114 13.39 -17.85 15.92
CA ILE A 114 14.01 -17.34 17.16
C ILE A 114 15.51 -17.63 17.18
N ASP A 115 15.92 -18.85 16.86
CA ASP A 115 17.33 -19.26 16.87
C ASP A 115 18.13 -18.53 15.80
N ALA A 116 17.57 -18.36 14.59
CA ALA A 116 18.22 -17.59 13.53
C ALA A 116 18.42 -16.12 13.93
N MET A 117 17.41 -15.49 14.53
CA MET A 117 17.50 -14.12 15.02
C MET A 117 18.53 -13.97 16.14
N ARG A 118 18.56 -14.89 17.12
CA ARG A 118 19.58 -14.91 18.19
C ARG A 118 21.01 -15.06 17.66
N HIS A 119 21.18 -15.68 16.49
CA HIS A 119 22.46 -15.77 15.80
C HIS A 119 22.75 -14.57 14.88
N GLY A 120 22.00 -13.47 15.02
CA GLY A 120 22.21 -12.25 14.25
C GLY A 120 21.68 -12.29 12.82
N THR A 121 20.74 -13.19 12.50
CA THR A 121 20.14 -13.26 11.17
C THR A 121 18.98 -12.28 11.04
N LEU A 122 18.88 -11.60 9.90
CA LEU A 122 17.70 -10.83 9.56
C LEU A 122 16.59 -11.74 9.03
N ILE A 123 15.43 -11.65 9.66
CA ILE A 123 14.24 -12.39 9.25
C ILE A 123 13.31 -11.44 8.51
N CYS A 124 12.85 -11.84 7.33
CA CYS A 124 11.80 -11.14 6.61
C CYS A 124 10.50 -11.93 6.70
N LEU A 125 9.49 -11.35 7.33
CA LEU A 125 8.18 -11.96 7.50
C LEU A 125 7.13 -10.99 6.98
N PHE A 126 6.32 -11.41 6.00
CA PHE A 126 5.19 -10.61 5.51
C PHE A 126 4.01 -10.78 6.47
N PRO A 127 3.71 -9.79 7.35
CA PRO A 127 2.71 -9.95 8.41
C PRO A 127 1.28 -10.06 7.86
N GLU A 128 1.04 -9.69 6.60
CA GLU A 128 -0.27 -9.83 5.94
C GLU A 128 -0.66 -11.30 5.69
N GLY A 129 0.34 -12.19 5.53
CA GLY A 129 0.12 -13.62 5.23
C GLY A 129 -0.45 -13.92 3.84
N GLN A 130 -0.81 -12.89 3.07
CA GLN A 130 -1.34 -12.97 1.71
C GLN A 130 -0.94 -11.74 0.89
N LEU A 131 -1.07 -11.83 -0.43
CA LEU A 131 -0.87 -10.70 -1.34
C LEU A 131 -2.11 -9.80 -1.34
N THR A 132 -1.87 -8.49 -1.32
CA THR A 132 -2.95 -7.52 -1.48
C THR A 132 -3.65 -7.67 -2.84
N ARG A 133 -4.98 -7.54 -2.81
CA ARG A 133 -5.87 -7.54 -3.99
C ARG A 133 -6.37 -6.14 -4.34
N THR A 134 -6.23 -5.22 -3.41
CA THR A 134 -6.69 -3.83 -3.52
C THR A 134 -5.54 -2.83 -3.53
N GLY A 135 -4.31 -3.29 -3.27
CA GLY A 135 -3.10 -2.49 -3.14
C GLY A 135 -3.02 -1.67 -1.83
N GLY A 136 -4.07 -1.74 -1.00
CA GLY A 136 -4.03 -1.36 0.41
C GLY A 136 -3.32 -2.39 1.29
N LEU A 137 -2.99 -2.01 2.52
CA LEU A 137 -2.39 -2.89 3.52
C LEU A 137 -3.44 -3.88 4.05
N CYS A 138 -3.20 -5.18 4.02
CA CYS A 138 -4.15 -6.16 4.56
C CYS A 138 -4.23 -6.12 6.09
N LYS A 139 -5.05 -6.99 6.66
CA LYS A 139 -5.00 -7.33 8.08
C LYS A 139 -3.62 -7.93 8.42
N LEU A 140 -3.05 -7.52 9.56
CA LEU A 140 -1.79 -8.08 10.03
C LEU A 140 -2.08 -9.29 10.94
N GLN A 141 -1.42 -10.41 10.67
CA GLN A 141 -1.47 -11.61 11.47
C GLN A 141 -0.60 -11.45 12.72
N ARG A 142 -1.12 -11.80 13.90
CA ARG A 142 -0.44 -11.57 15.20
C ARG A 142 0.74 -12.52 15.49
N GLY A 143 1.10 -13.41 14.57
CA GLY A 143 2.15 -14.42 14.78
C GLY A 143 3.52 -13.83 15.12
N PHE A 144 3.86 -12.67 14.53
CA PHE A 144 5.12 -11.98 14.83
C PHE A 144 5.17 -11.43 16.25
N GLU A 145 4.03 -11.09 16.88
CA GLU A 145 3.98 -10.57 18.25
C GLU A 145 4.42 -11.62 19.27
N LEU A 146 4.13 -12.90 19.00
CA LEU A 146 4.56 -14.00 19.86
C LEU A 146 6.06 -14.27 19.71
N ILE A 147 6.58 -14.13 18.49
CA ILE A 147 8.00 -14.33 18.19
C ILE A 147 8.82 -13.22 18.83
N SER A 148 8.40 -11.96 18.65
CA SER A 148 9.10 -10.77 19.16
C SER A 148 9.34 -10.85 20.67
N ARG A 149 8.29 -11.18 21.44
CA ARG A 149 8.35 -11.28 22.91
C ARG A 149 9.32 -12.35 23.41
N LYS A 150 9.58 -13.39 22.63
CA LYS A 150 10.48 -14.50 23.01
C LYS A 150 11.94 -14.25 22.63
N VAL A 151 12.14 -13.60 21.49
CA VAL A 151 13.48 -13.38 20.94
C VAL A 151 14.15 -12.15 21.55
N GLY A 152 13.40 -11.08 21.81
CA GLY A 152 13.93 -9.83 22.38
C GLY A 152 14.67 -8.93 21.39
N GLU A 153 14.66 -9.27 20.11
CA GLU A 153 15.29 -8.55 19.00
C GLU A 153 14.30 -7.62 18.28
N PRO A 154 14.74 -6.46 17.77
CA PRO A 154 13.87 -5.41 17.24
C PRO A 154 13.04 -5.82 16.01
N LEU A 155 11.87 -5.19 15.88
CA LEU A 155 10.97 -5.32 14.73
C LEU A 155 11.06 -4.05 13.89
N VAL A 156 11.21 -4.20 12.58
CA VAL A 156 11.40 -3.07 11.66
C VAL A 156 10.29 -3.10 10.61
N PRO A 157 9.32 -2.17 10.68
CA PRO A 157 8.34 -1.98 9.62
C PRO A 157 9.03 -1.63 8.31
N VAL A 158 8.58 -2.22 7.21
CA VAL A 158 9.11 -1.92 5.88
C VAL A 158 7.96 -1.63 4.92
N TRP A 159 8.19 -0.75 3.96
CA TRP A 159 7.24 -0.49 2.90
C TRP A 159 7.88 -0.59 1.52
N CYS A 160 7.32 -1.45 0.67
CA CYS A 160 7.64 -1.64 -0.72
C CYS A 160 6.63 -0.88 -1.59
N ASP A 161 7.10 0.17 -2.25
CA ASP A 161 6.30 1.01 -3.15
C ASP A 161 6.77 0.89 -4.62
N GLY A 162 5.82 0.93 -5.54
CA GLY A 162 6.04 0.82 -6.99
C GLY A 162 5.84 -0.58 -7.58
N GLY A 163 5.59 -1.59 -6.75
CA GLY A 163 5.25 -2.94 -7.19
C GLY A 163 3.82 -3.08 -7.71
N TRP A 164 2.88 -2.28 -7.19
CA TRP A 164 1.46 -2.33 -7.58
C TRP A 164 1.26 -1.81 -9.02
N GLY A 165 0.48 -2.53 -9.82
CA GLY A 165 0.32 -2.30 -11.26
C GLY A 165 1.44 -2.85 -12.14
N SER A 166 2.43 -3.54 -11.55
CA SER A 166 3.42 -4.31 -12.30
C SER A 166 2.85 -5.66 -12.76
N VAL A 167 3.59 -6.34 -13.64
CA VAL A 167 3.29 -7.70 -14.12
C VAL A 167 3.35 -8.77 -13.03
N PHE A 168 3.76 -8.42 -11.81
CA PHE A 168 3.85 -9.32 -10.65
C PHE A 168 2.81 -8.99 -9.56
N SER A 169 1.86 -8.09 -9.84
CA SER A 169 0.80 -7.70 -8.91
C SER A 169 -0.56 -8.22 -9.37
N TYR A 170 -1.52 -8.33 -8.43
CA TYR A 170 -2.89 -8.76 -8.71
C TYR A 170 -3.83 -7.69 -9.27
N GLU A 171 -3.32 -6.47 -9.50
CA GLU A 171 -4.07 -5.40 -10.15
C GLU A 171 -4.78 -5.90 -11.44
N ARG A 172 -6.00 -5.44 -11.78
CA ARG A 172 -6.82 -6.01 -12.90
C ARG A 172 -7.20 -7.49 -12.78
N GLY A 173 -7.10 -8.10 -11.60
CA GLY A 173 -7.57 -9.47 -11.36
C GLY A 173 -6.79 -10.56 -12.13
N ARG A 174 -5.62 -10.25 -12.68
CA ARG A 174 -4.75 -11.20 -13.41
C ARG A 174 -3.30 -11.00 -13.01
N PHE A 175 -2.54 -12.10 -12.95
CA PHE A 175 -1.13 -12.06 -12.57
C PHE A 175 -0.23 -11.71 -13.76
N PHE A 176 -0.18 -12.59 -14.78
CA PHE A 176 0.65 -12.38 -15.98
C PHE A 176 -0.14 -11.85 -17.20
N GLY A 177 0.57 -11.38 -18.22
CA GLY A 177 -0.01 -10.93 -19.50
C GLY A 177 -0.35 -9.44 -19.57
N LYS A 178 0.11 -8.64 -18.59
CA LYS A 178 -0.01 -7.18 -18.63
C LYS A 178 1.19 -6.57 -19.31
N SER A 179 0.99 -5.49 -20.05
CA SER A 179 2.09 -4.64 -20.47
C SER A 179 2.63 -3.87 -19.26
N PRO A 180 3.94 -3.87 -19.00
CA PRO A 180 4.53 -3.08 -17.91
C PRO A 180 4.23 -1.60 -18.12
N ARG A 181 3.91 -0.90 -17.03
CA ARG A 181 3.62 0.54 -17.07
C ARG A 181 4.90 1.34 -17.18
N ARG A 182 4.83 2.53 -17.77
CA ARG A 182 5.98 3.45 -17.85
C ARG A 182 6.48 3.86 -16.46
N GLU A 183 5.58 3.90 -15.48
CA GLU A 183 5.89 4.31 -14.10
C GLU A 183 6.37 3.16 -13.18
N THR A 184 6.26 1.88 -13.59
CA THR A 184 6.60 0.71 -12.75
C THR A 184 8.08 0.31 -12.77
N GLY A 185 8.97 1.15 -13.30
CA GLY A 185 10.41 0.87 -13.41
C GLY A 185 11.25 1.26 -12.19
N THR A 186 10.67 1.89 -11.17
CA THR A 186 11.39 2.30 -9.95
C THR A 186 10.63 1.84 -8.71
N LEU A 187 11.34 1.11 -7.85
CA LEU A 187 10.86 0.60 -6.57
C LEU A 187 11.48 1.43 -5.45
N TYR A 188 10.66 1.84 -4.49
CA TYR A 188 11.10 2.51 -3.27
C TYR A 188 10.87 1.56 -2.11
N ILE A 189 11.93 1.22 -1.40
CA ILE A 189 11.86 0.37 -0.21
C ILE A 189 12.23 1.25 0.97
N ALA A 190 11.24 1.62 1.77
CA ALA A 190 11.43 2.48 2.94
C ALA A 190 11.49 1.66 4.22
N ILE A 191 12.44 2.02 5.08
CA ILE A 191 12.66 1.37 6.36
C ILE A 191 12.09 2.27 7.47
N GLY A 192 11.13 1.72 8.21
CA GLY A 192 10.51 2.33 9.36
C GLY A 192 11.43 2.35 10.58
N GLU A 193 10.99 3.02 11.64
CA GLU A 193 11.71 3.03 12.91
C GLU A 193 11.63 1.67 13.59
N GLU A 194 12.71 1.31 14.28
CA GLU A 194 12.76 0.09 15.08
C GLU A 194 11.72 0.15 16.20
N ILE A 195 11.01 -0.96 16.39
CA ILE A 195 9.98 -1.10 17.41
C ILE A 195 10.45 -2.13 18.44
N ASP A 196 10.45 -1.71 19.71
CA ASP A 196 10.75 -2.57 20.84
C ASP A 196 9.80 -3.78 20.85
N PRO A 197 10.33 -5.01 21.00
CA PRO A 197 9.52 -6.23 21.00
C PRO A 197 8.38 -6.25 22.02
N ARG A 198 8.54 -5.56 23.15
CA ARG A 198 7.52 -5.45 24.21
C ARG A 198 6.35 -4.56 23.79
N GLN A 199 6.55 -3.70 22.81
CA GLN A 199 5.55 -2.75 22.29
C GLN A 199 5.05 -3.11 20.88
N ALA A 200 5.56 -4.20 20.30
CA ALA A 200 5.30 -4.59 18.91
C ALA A 200 3.90 -5.22 18.73
N THR A 201 2.85 -4.45 18.95
CA THR A 201 1.47 -4.82 18.62
C THR A 201 1.20 -4.64 17.12
N SER A 202 0.19 -5.32 16.60
CA SER A 202 -0.28 -5.15 15.21
C SER A 202 -0.60 -3.70 14.86
N ALA A 203 -1.26 -2.96 15.75
CA ALA A 203 -1.53 -1.54 15.54
C ALA A 203 -0.24 -0.70 15.44
N ARG A 204 0.75 -0.98 16.29
CA ARG A 204 2.04 -0.26 16.29
C ARG A 204 2.86 -0.55 15.04
N ILE A 205 2.97 -1.82 14.64
CA ILE A 205 3.63 -2.22 13.39
C ILE A 205 2.92 -1.59 12.20
N ARG A 206 1.59 -1.69 12.13
CA ARG A 206 0.77 -1.09 11.07
C ARG A 206 1.00 0.42 10.95
N ASN A 207 1.06 1.15 12.07
CA ASN A 207 1.39 2.58 12.05
C ASN A 207 2.81 2.82 11.52
N GLY A 208 3.79 2.06 12.00
CA GLY A 208 5.18 2.14 11.50
C GLY A 208 5.32 1.84 10.00
N MET A 209 4.55 0.88 9.47
CA MET A 209 4.49 0.59 8.03
C MET A 209 3.93 1.78 7.24
N ARG A 210 2.97 2.51 7.80
CA ARG A 210 2.41 3.72 7.19
C ARG A 210 3.37 4.91 7.22
N HIS A 211 4.16 5.07 8.29
CA HIS A 211 5.28 6.01 8.30
C HIS A 211 6.29 5.68 7.20
N ALA A 212 6.68 4.39 7.07
CA ALA A 212 7.56 3.94 6.00
C ALA A 212 6.93 4.19 4.60
N ALA A 213 5.62 3.97 4.44
CA ALA A 213 4.91 4.29 3.21
C ALA A 213 4.98 5.80 2.88
N ALA A 214 4.82 6.66 3.88
CA ALA A 214 4.92 8.11 3.72
C ALA A 214 6.32 8.53 3.25
N ASP A 215 7.36 7.94 3.84
CA ASP A 215 8.76 8.14 3.45
C ASP A 215 9.00 7.69 1.99
N ALA A 216 8.49 6.51 1.60
CA ALA A 216 8.62 5.98 0.24
C ALA A 216 7.94 6.90 -0.79
N ILE A 217 6.71 7.32 -0.53
CA ILE A 217 5.92 8.20 -1.40
C ILE A 217 6.58 9.57 -1.50
N THR A 218 7.04 10.13 -0.37
CA THR A 218 7.78 11.39 -0.34
C THR A 218 9.05 11.30 -1.18
N ALA A 219 9.82 10.22 -1.04
CA ALA A 219 11.01 10.00 -1.85
C ALA A 219 10.68 9.89 -3.36
N ARG A 220 9.58 9.21 -3.73
CA ARG A 220 9.12 9.10 -5.13
C ARG A 220 8.80 10.46 -5.75
N PHE A 221 8.07 11.30 -5.02
CA PHE A 221 7.60 12.59 -5.52
C PHE A 221 8.53 13.76 -5.17
N SER A 222 9.65 13.52 -4.47
CA SER A 222 10.69 14.52 -4.17
C SER A 222 11.38 15.12 -5.43
N GLN A 223 11.28 14.44 -6.58
CA GLN A 223 11.99 14.82 -7.79
C GLN A 223 11.41 16.09 -8.45
N LYS A 224 12.27 17.00 -8.94
CA LYS A 224 11.89 18.27 -9.59
C LYS A 224 10.93 18.12 -10.78
N GLN A 225 10.87 16.95 -11.42
CA GLN A 225 9.94 16.71 -12.52
C GLN A 225 8.47 16.83 -12.07
N TRP A 226 8.16 16.45 -10.83
CA TRP A 226 6.78 16.41 -10.33
C TRP A 226 6.24 17.80 -9.97
N THR A 227 7.12 18.77 -9.70
CA THR A 227 6.70 20.16 -9.51
C THR A 227 6.33 20.85 -10.82
N ARG A 228 6.77 20.30 -11.97
CA ARG A 228 6.53 20.89 -13.30
C ARG A 228 5.54 20.10 -14.16
N ARG A 229 5.35 18.80 -13.87
CA ARG A 229 4.47 17.93 -14.66
C ARG A 229 3.01 18.39 -14.53
N ILE A 230 2.37 18.56 -15.68
CA ILE A 230 0.93 18.81 -15.82
C ILE A 230 0.27 17.54 -16.38
N PRO A 231 -0.91 17.13 -15.89
CA PRO A 231 -1.69 16.04 -16.44
C PRO A 231 -1.94 16.21 -17.95
N ARG A 232 -1.67 15.16 -18.74
CA ARG A 232 -1.78 15.20 -20.21
C ARG A 232 -3.10 14.63 -20.74
N ARG A 233 -3.76 13.75 -19.98
CA ARG A 233 -4.95 12.97 -20.40
C ARG A 233 -6.23 13.37 -19.65
N THR A 234 -6.39 14.65 -19.32
CA THR A 234 -7.54 15.16 -18.54
C THR A 234 -8.29 16.26 -19.29
N ASP A 235 -9.48 16.64 -18.81
CA ASP A 235 -10.26 17.77 -19.35
C ASP A 235 -9.36 19.04 -19.35
N PRO A 236 -9.34 19.85 -20.44
CA PRO A 236 -8.52 21.06 -20.50
C PRO A 236 -8.71 22.03 -19.32
N ARG A 237 -9.90 22.05 -18.72
CA ARG A 237 -10.20 22.85 -17.51
C ARG A 237 -9.43 22.32 -16.31
N ILE A 238 -9.43 20.99 -16.12
CA ILE A 238 -8.67 20.34 -15.05
C ILE A 238 -7.17 20.59 -15.25
N ALA A 239 -6.66 20.48 -16.48
CA ALA A 239 -5.25 20.76 -16.76
C ALA A 239 -4.87 22.22 -16.45
N ARG A 240 -5.73 23.18 -16.81
CA ARG A 240 -5.54 24.61 -16.50
C ARG A 240 -5.57 24.87 -15.00
N TRP A 241 -6.58 24.34 -14.31
CA TRP A 241 -6.69 24.45 -12.86
C TRP A 241 -5.46 23.87 -12.15
N PHE A 242 -5.01 22.67 -12.55
CA PHE A 242 -3.80 22.04 -12.03
C PHE A 242 -2.54 22.87 -12.31
N SER A 243 -2.48 23.58 -13.43
CA SER A 243 -1.34 24.43 -13.78
C SER A 243 -1.20 25.69 -12.91
N ASN A 244 -2.30 26.15 -12.31
CA ASN A 244 -2.33 27.32 -11.42
C ASN A 244 -1.82 27.00 -10.00
N LEU A 245 -1.68 25.73 -9.66
CA LEU A 245 -1.10 25.30 -8.39
C LEU A 245 0.40 25.63 -8.35
N ASP A 246 0.89 26.02 -7.17
CA ASP A 246 2.33 26.15 -6.94
C ASP A 246 3.03 24.76 -7.09
N GLY A 247 4.37 24.77 -7.10
CA GLY A 247 5.15 23.56 -7.33
C GLY A 247 5.01 22.50 -6.22
N GLU A 248 4.78 22.91 -4.97
CA GLU A 248 4.62 22.03 -3.83
C GLU A 248 3.22 21.42 -3.80
N SER A 249 2.19 22.23 -4.00
CA SER A 249 0.81 21.80 -4.18
C SER A 249 0.67 20.79 -5.33
N ARG A 250 1.33 21.04 -6.48
CA ARG A 250 1.36 20.06 -7.60
C ARG A 250 2.01 18.75 -7.21
N ARG A 251 3.15 18.81 -6.53
CA ARG A 251 3.86 17.63 -6.05
C ARG A 251 2.96 16.81 -5.11
N GLN A 252 2.28 17.47 -4.18
CA GLN A 252 1.34 16.83 -3.28
C GLN A 252 0.19 16.18 -4.04
N CYS A 253 -0.33 16.82 -5.08
CA CYS A 253 -1.36 16.22 -5.91
C CYS A 253 -0.89 14.92 -6.58
N TRP A 254 0.35 14.84 -7.05
CA TRP A 254 0.93 13.60 -7.58
C TRP A 254 1.06 12.49 -6.54
N ALA A 255 1.44 12.84 -5.30
CA ALA A 255 1.44 11.91 -4.18
C ALA A 255 0.02 11.40 -3.88
N ASN A 256 -0.94 12.31 -3.72
CA ASN A 256 -2.35 11.96 -3.48
C ASN A 256 -2.90 11.06 -4.59
N GLY A 257 -2.64 11.41 -5.85
CA GLY A 257 -3.09 10.63 -7.00
C GLY A 257 -2.52 9.21 -7.00
N HIS A 258 -1.24 9.06 -6.63
CA HIS A 258 -0.58 7.76 -6.46
C HIS A 258 -1.19 6.95 -5.30
N GLN A 259 -1.43 7.58 -4.15
CA GLN A 259 -2.05 6.94 -2.98
C GLN A 259 -3.44 6.39 -3.30
N ILE A 260 -4.26 7.17 -4.03
CA ILE A 260 -5.59 6.74 -4.48
C ILE A 260 -5.51 5.51 -5.39
N GLY A 261 -4.61 5.53 -6.38
CA GLY A 261 -4.47 4.42 -7.31
C GLY A 261 -3.79 3.18 -6.70
N MET A 262 -2.89 3.36 -5.74
CA MET A 262 -2.38 2.25 -4.93
C MET A 262 -3.50 1.57 -4.17
N PHE A 263 -4.47 2.33 -3.67
CA PHE A 263 -5.56 1.80 -2.87
C PHE A 263 -6.80 1.39 -3.69
N ASP A 264 -6.66 1.11 -5.00
CA ASP A 264 -7.70 0.68 -5.97
C ASP A 264 -9.17 1.14 -5.70
N ALA A 265 -9.34 2.31 -5.08
CA ALA A 265 -10.64 2.77 -4.58
C ALA A 265 -11.48 3.32 -5.72
N LEU A 266 -10.81 3.78 -6.76
CA LEU A 266 -11.39 4.10 -8.04
C LEU A 266 -10.72 3.24 -9.11
N PRO A 267 -11.52 2.59 -9.97
CA PRO A 267 -11.00 1.67 -10.96
C PRO A 267 -10.14 2.40 -11.99
N TRP A 268 -8.99 1.80 -12.31
CA TRP A 268 -8.09 2.34 -13.30
C TRP A 268 -8.72 2.28 -14.70
N HIS A 269 -8.32 3.17 -15.60
CA HIS A 269 -8.79 3.21 -16.99
C HIS A 269 -10.29 3.45 -17.21
N GLN A 270 -11.08 3.59 -16.14
CA GLN A 270 -12.52 3.84 -16.23
C GLN A 270 -12.84 5.33 -16.14
N PRO A 271 -13.98 5.76 -16.71
CA PRO A 271 -14.48 7.09 -16.44
C PRO A 271 -15.00 7.20 -15.00
N PHE A 272 -14.90 8.41 -14.46
CA PHE A 272 -15.63 8.80 -13.25
C PHE A 272 -16.21 10.20 -13.45
N HIS A 273 -17.35 10.44 -12.82
CA HIS A 273 -18.25 11.54 -13.12
C HIS A 273 -18.33 12.49 -11.93
N ALA A 274 -18.44 13.79 -12.19
CA ALA A 274 -18.66 14.78 -11.15
C ALA A 274 -19.47 15.96 -11.68
N LEU A 275 -20.15 16.69 -10.80
CA LEU A 275 -20.94 17.87 -11.16
C LEU A 275 -20.07 19.13 -11.07
N LYS A 276 -20.01 19.92 -12.14
CA LYS A 276 -19.15 21.12 -12.21
C LYS A 276 -19.38 22.13 -11.09
N ASN A 277 -20.61 22.21 -10.58
CA ASN A 277 -21.00 23.14 -9.53
C ASN A 277 -20.77 22.59 -8.12
N ASP A 278 -20.28 21.36 -7.98
CA ASP A 278 -19.93 20.81 -6.68
C ASP A 278 -18.56 21.35 -6.24
N PRO A 279 -18.50 22.18 -5.18
CA PRO A 279 -17.27 22.86 -4.78
C PRO A 279 -16.19 21.88 -4.29
N VAL A 280 -16.55 20.65 -3.91
CA VAL A 280 -15.56 19.67 -3.42
C VAL A 280 -14.54 19.31 -4.51
N ILE A 281 -14.88 19.49 -5.79
CA ILE A 281 -13.98 19.17 -6.90
C ILE A 281 -12.71 20.01 -6.81
N ASP A 282 -12.82 21.27 -6.37
CA ASP A 282 -11.68 22.17 -6.16
C ASP A 282 -10.78 21.76 -4.98
N GLU A 283 -11.26 20.86 -4.13
CA GLU A 283 -10.50 20.23 -3.05
C GLU A 283 -9.88 18.88 -3.47
N LEU A 284 -10.13 18.40 -4.68
CA LEU A 284 -9.67 17.08 -5.15
C LEU A 284 -8.69 17.11 -6.35
N PRO A 285 -7.70 18.04 -6.42
CA PRO A 285 -6.79 18.12 -7.57
C PRO A 285 -5.90 16.89 -7.76
N GLY A 286 -5.56 16.21 -6.67
CA GLY A 286 -4.88 14.92 -6.73
C GLY A 286 -5.69 13.85 -7.45
N LEU A 287 -7.02 13.86 -7.29
CA LEU A 287 -7.89 12.88 -7.89
C LEU A 287 -8.21 13.19 -9.37
N PHE A 288 -8.69 14.39 -9.66
CA PHE A 288 -9.11 14.79 -11.00
C PHE A 288 -7.93 15.01 -11.96
N GLY A 289 -6.78 15.45 -11.46
CA GLY A 289 -5.58 15.68 -12.26
C GLY A 289 -4.61 14.51 -12.24
N ALA A 290 -4.00 14.27 -11.08
CA ALA A 290 -2.85 13.36 -10.98
C ALA A 290 -3.23 11.87 -11.07
N PHE A 291 -4.25 11.42 -10.34
CA PHE A 291 -4.73 10.04 -10.42
C PHE A 291 -5.20 9.71 -11.83
N ALA A 292 -6.01 10.59 -12.44
CA ALA A 292 -6.46 10.44 -13.82
C ALA A 292 -5.29 10.24 -14.81
N ASP A 293 -4.21 11.01 -14.67
CA ASP A 293 -3.03 10.86 -15.53
C ASP A 293 -2.22 9.59 -15.22
N LEU A 294 -1.89 9.32 -13.95
CA LEU A 294 -1.08 8.17 -13.52
C LEU A 294 -1.74 6.83 -13.83
N PHE A 295 -3.07 6.76 -13.68
CA PHE A 295 -3.83 5.52 -13.82
C PHE A 295 -4.70 5.51 -15.08
N SER A 296 -4.53 6.51 -15.95
CA SER A 296 -5.27 6.67 -17.21
C SER A 296 -6.79 6.61 -17.05
N ALA A 297 -7.31 7.04 -15.90
CA ALA A 297 -8.74 7.22 -15.66
C ALA A 297 -9.25 8.48 -16.37
N ARG A 298 -10.56 8.56 -16.62
CA ARG A 298 -11.16 9.66 -17.41
C ARG A 298 -12.18 10.45 -16.56
N PRO A 299 -11.77 11.54 -15.90
CA PRO A 299 -12.72 12.42 -15.24
C PRO A 299 -13.64 13.09 -16.26
N VAL A 300 -14.95 13.09 -15.98
CA VAL A 300 -15.97 13.73 -16.82
C VAL A 300 -16.79 14.68 -15.95
N LEU A 301 -16.72 15.98 -16.27
CA LEU A 301 -17.45 17.02 -15.55
C LEU A 301 -18.78 17.34 -16.26
N HIS A 302 -19.88 17.20 -15.54
CA HIS A 302 -21.25 17.41 -16.05
C HIS A 302 -21.86 18.71 -15.52
N ASP A 303 -22.69 19.36 -16.33
CA ASP A 303 -23.46 20.54 -15.90
C ASP A 303 -24.67 20.15 -15.03
N ALA A 304 -25.21 18.93 -15.22
CA ALA A 304 -26.33 18.38 -14.47
C ALA A 304 -26.18 16.87 -14.30
N PHE A 305 -26.86 16.33 -13.29
CA PHE A 305 -26.92 14.88 -13.04
C PHE A 305 -27.92 14.19 -13.97
N ASP A 306 -27.58 12.99 -14.41
CA ASP A 306 -28.41 12.13 -15.26
C ASP A 306 -28.56 10.76 -14.59
N GLY A 307 -29.72 10.50 -14.00
CA GLY A 307 -30.00 9.27 -13.25
C GLY A 307 -30.01 7.99 -14.10
N SER A 308 -29.98 8.09 -15.43
CA SER A 308 -29.79 6.94 -16.31
C SER A 308 -28.32 6.52 -16.44
N ARG A 309 -27.39 7.41 -16.08
CA ARG A 309 -25.94 7.22 -16.22
C ARG A 309 -25.34 6.59 -14.98
N GLY A 310 -25.26 5.26 -14.99
CA GLY A 310 -24.52 4.48 -14.00
C GLY A 310 -23.01 4.76 -14.03
N GLY A 311 -22.29 4.22 -13.03
CA GLY A 311 -20.83 4.27 -12.92
C GLY A 311 -20.35 4.98 -11.66
N ASN A 312 -19.05 5.32 -11.65
CA ASN A 312 -18.40 5.96 -10.50
C ASN A 312 -18.66 7.47 -10.51
N TRP A 313 -19.37 7.97 -9.50
CA TRP A 313 -19.65 9.38 -9.30
C TRP A 313 -18.91 9.88 -8.07
N VAL A 314 -18.18 10.98 -8.19
CA VAL A 314 -17.41 11.60 -7.13
C VAL A 314 -17.95 13.00 -6.88
N GLY A 315 -18.23 13.33 -5.62
CA GLY A 315 -18.74 14.65 -5.25
C GLY A 315 -18.94 14.82 -3.76
N GLY A 316 -19.50 15.96 -3.39
CA GLY A 316 -19.73 16.39 -2.01
C GLY A 316 -21.21 16.68 -1.79
N ASP A 317 -21.50 17.73 -1.01
CA ASP A 317 -22.87 18.06 -0.58
C ASP A 317 -23.83 18.31 -1.74
N VAL A 318 -23.36 18.94 -2.81
CA VAL A 318 -24.19 19.25 -4.00
C VAL A 318 -24.61 17.95 -4.68
N LEU A 319 -23.67 17.06 -5.00
CA LEU A 319 -24.00 15.76 -5.59
C LEU A 319 -24.86 14.91 -4.64
N ARG A 320 -24.54 14.89 -3.35
CA ARG A 320 -25.31 14.18 -2.31
C ARG A 320 -26.77 14.64 -2.31
N GLN A 321 -27.01 15.95 -2.33
CA GLN A 321 -28.37 16.50 -2.38
C GLN A 321 -29.08 16.16 -3.70
N VAL A 322 -28.40 16.24 -4.83
CA VAL A 322 -28.98 15.90 -6.14
C VAL A 322 -29.39 14.43 -6.19
N LEU A 323 -28.55 13.50 -5.72
CA LEU A 323 -28.86 12.07 -5.69
C LEU A 323 -30.10 11.74 -4.83
N ARG A 324 -30.32 12.45 -3.72
CA ARG A 324 -31.50 12.26 -2.85
C ARG A 324 -32.82 12.58 -3.55
N HIS A 325 -32.82 13.49 -4.53
CA HIS A 325 -34.02 13.99 -5.19
C HIS A 325 -34.15 13.53 -6.65
N SER A 326 -33.28 12.64 -7.11
CA SER A 326 -33.26 12.17 -8.50
C SER A 326 -33.88 10.78 -8.63
N ASP A 327 -34.56 10.52 -9.75
CA ASP A 327 -34.93 9.17 -10.19
C ASP A 327 -33.69 8.46 -10.75
N ILE A 328 -33.20 7.44 -10.06
CA ILE A 328 -31.94 6.75 -10.39
C ILE A 328 -32.25 5.37 -10.98
N ARG A 329 -31.96 5.22 -12.28
CA ARG A 329 -32.17 3.99 -13.04
C ARG A 329 -30.89 3.19 -13.26
N GLY A 330 -29.73 3.86 -13.30
CA GLY A 330 -28.43 3.21 -13.39
C GLY A 330 -27.83 2.89 -12.02
N THR A 331 -26.92 1.91 -11.94
CA THR A 331 -26.15 1.65 -10.72
C THR A 331 -25.07 2.70 -10.53
N ILE A 332 -25.14 3.45 -9.43
CA ILE A 332 -24.23 4.54 -9.08
C ILE A 332 -23.30 4.07 -7.97
N HIS A 333 -21.99 4.19 -8.17
CA HIS A 333 -21.01 4.11 -7.10
C HIS A 333 -20.69 5.53 -6.66
N PHE A 334 -21.26 5.96 -5.55
CA PHE A 334 -21.15 7.33 -5.07
C PHE A 334 -19.98 7.46 -4.09
N HIS A 335 -18.86 7.98 -4.57
CA HIS A 335 -17.71 8.37 -3.78
C HIS A 335 -17.96 9.73 -3.12
N ASP A 336 -18.37 9.68 -1.86
CA ASP A 336 -18.89 10.81 -1.11
C ASP A 336 -17.79 11.46 -0.27
N PHE A 337 -17.46 12.71 -0.60
CA PHE A 337 -16.53 13.56 0.15
C PHE A 337 -17.24 14.75 0.81
N SER A 338 -18.56 14.67 0.99
CA SER A 338 -19.33 15.67 1.71
C SER A 338 -18.93 15.76 3.18
N ALA A 339 -19.31 16.85 3.85
CA ALA A 339 -19.15 16.98 5.30
C ALA A 339 -19.90 15.86 6.07
N HIS A 340 -20.88 15.23 5.42
CA HIS A 340 -21.78 14.21 5.93
C HIS A 340 -21.48 12.81 5.40
N ALA A 341 -20.26 12.56 4.90
CA ALA A 341 -19.91 11.28 4.29
C ALA A 341 -20.04 10.08 5.24
N ASP A 342 -19.86 10.28 6.55
CA ASP A 342 -20.07 9.25 7.59
C ASP A 342 -21.54 8.90 7.83
N GLU A 343 -22.47 9.77 7.46
CA GLU A 343 -23.88 9.51 7.62
C GLU A 343 -24.37 8.52 6.56
N LEU A 344 -25.15 7.54 7.02
CA LEU A 344 -25.81 6.55 6.17
C LEU A 344 -26.56 7.21 5.01
N PHE A 345 -26.22 6.81 3.79
CA PHE A 345 -26.89 7.23 2.57
C PHE A 345 -27.58 6.03 1.93
N GLU A 346 -28.89 5.92 2.15
CA GLU A 346 -29.74 4.90 1.54
C GLU A 346 -30.52 5.50 0.38
N GLN A 347 -30.25 5.00 -0.82
CA GLN A 347 -30.99 5.33 -2.03
C GLN A 347 -30.92 4.14 -2.98
N THR A 348 -32.04 3.81 -3.62
CA THR A 348 -32.09 2.69 -4.57
C THR A 348 -31.08 2.89 -5.69
N ASN A 349 -30.38 1.81 -6.08
CA ASN A 349 -29.34 1.80 -7.10
C ASN A 349 -28.08 2.64 -6.78
N VAL A 350 -27.92 3.13 -5.54
CA VAL A 350 -26.72 3.86 -5.12
C VAL A 350 -25.92 3.03 -4.10
N LEU A 351 -24.68 2.71 -4.46
CA LEU A 351 -23.67 2.21 -3.54
C LEU A 351 -22.92 3.41 -2.94
N HIS A 352 -23.13 3.67 -1.65
CA HIS A 352 -22.47 4.76 -0.94
C HIS A 352 -21.06 4.37 -0.46
N LEU A 353 -20.07 5.13 -0.93
CA LEU A 353 -18.63 4.92 -0.74
C LEU A 353 -18.00 6.17 -0.13
N PRO A 354 -18.03 6.32 1.20
CA PRO A 354 -17.54 7.53 1.84
C PRO A 354 -16.01 7.64 1.81
N GLY A 355 -15.52 8.87 1.78
CA GLY A 355 -14.11 9.22 1.88
C GLY A 355 -13.90 10.51 2.65
N LEU A 356 -12.64 10.82 2.96
CA LEU A 356 -12.26 12.06 3.63
C LEU A 356 -11.16 12.76 2.83
N ALA A 357 -11.37 14.05 2.57
CA ALA A 357 -10.34 14.94 2.09
C ALA A 357 -10.14 16.11 3.06
N VAL A 358 -8.89 16.46 3.33
CA VAL A 358 -8.51 17.56 4.23
C VAL A 358 -7.41 18.38 3.55
N GLY A 359 -7.64 19.68 3.33
CA GLY A 359 -6.66 20.60 2.76
C GLY A 359 -6.05 20.08 1.45
N ARG A 360 -6.92 19.78 0.47
CA ARG A 360 -6.59 19.19 -0.84
C ARG A 360 -5.92 17.81 -0.84
N ARG A 361 -5.97 17.09 0.27
CA ARG A 361 -5.39 15.75 0.43
C ARG A 361 -6.48 14.74 0.69
N VAL A 362 -6.55 13.72 -0.15
CA VAL A 362 -7.43 12.58 0.08
C VAL A 362 -6.79 11.69 1.13
N ILE A 363 -7.41 11.60 2.29
CA ILE A 363 -6.88 10.92 3.48
C ILE A 363 -7.37 9.47 3.53
N SER A 364 -8.66 9.27 3.32
CA SER A 364 -9.29 7.95 3.33
C SER A 364 -10.31 7.82 2.21
N MET A 365 -10.53 6.58 1.77
CA MET A 365 -11.58 6.25 0.80
C MET A 365 -12.19 4.89 1.10
N SER A 366 -13.46 4.72 0.76
CA SER A 366 -14.08 3.42 0.63
C SER A 366 -13.92 2.91 -0.80
N MET A 367 -13.77 1.60 -0.95
CA MET A 367 -13.73 0.94 -2.25
C MET A 367 -15.08 0.29 -2.53
N ALA A 368 -15.47 0.26 -3.80
CA ALA A 368 -16.58 -0.56 -4.23
C ALA A 368 -16.18 -2.03 -4.06
N ASP A 369 -16.80 -2.73 -3.11
CA ASP A 369 -16.63 -4.18 -2.98
C ASP A 369 -17.15 -4.82 -4.28
N PRO A 370 -16.33 -5.66 -4.94
CA PRO A 370 -16.67 -7.06 -4.80
C PRO A 370 -15.49 -7.84 -4.23
N PRO A 371 -15.76 -8.93 -3.49
CA PRO A 371 -14.72 -9.84 -3.04
C PRO A 371 -13.89 -10.27 -4.26
N PRO A 372 -12.55 -10.37 -4.13
CA PRO A 372 -11.75 -10.99 -5.17
C PRO A 372 -12.38 -12.37 -5.47
N PRO A 373 -12.48 -12.79 -6.74
CA PRO A 373 -13.27 -13.97 -7.12
C PRO A 373 -12.95 -15.27 -6.37
N ASP A 374 -11.79 -15.39 -5.71
CA ASP A 374 -11.30 -16.63 -5.12
C ASP A 374 -10.33 -16.41 -3.94
N ASP A 375 -10.60 -15.52 -2.97
CA ASP A 375 -9.74 -15.44 -1.75
C ASP A 375 -10.35 -16.16 -0.54
N PRO A 376 -9.90 -17.39 -0.22
CA PRO A 376 -10.45 -18.20 0.85
C PRO A 376 -9.89 -17.87 2.24
N VAL A 377 -8.92 -16.94 2.37
CA VAL A 377 -8.15 -16.77 3.62
C VAL A 377 -8.66 -15.62 4.48
N ASP A 378 -8.76 -14.41 3.95
CA ASP A 378 -9.26 -13.24 4.68
C ASP A 378 -9.83 -12.19 3.72
N PRO A 379 -11.14 -11.90 3.76
CA PRO A 379 -11.76 -10.93 2.86
C PRO A 379 -11.17 -9.54 3.07
N GLN A 380 -10.59 -8.99 2.00
CA GLN A 380 -9.95 -7.67 2.00
C GLN A 380 -10.99 -6.56 1.80
N HIS A 381 -11.88 -6.42 2.78
CA HIS A 381 -13.00 -5.46 2.70
C HIS A 381 -12.48 -4.05 2.46
N GLY A 382 -13.05 -3.40 1.44
CA GLY A 382 -12.75 -2.02 1.11
C GLY A 382 -13.68 -0.99 1.74
N ARG A 383 -14.65 -1.45 2.54
CA ARG A 383 -15.69 -0.62 3.13
C ARG A 383 -16.13 -1.22 4.46
N GLN A 384 -16.35 -0.35 5.43
CA GLN A 384 -16.98 -0.70 6.71
C GLN A 384 -18.16 0.24 6.98
N PRO A 385 -19.34 -0.26 7.36
CA PRO A 385 -20.49 0.58 7.70
C PRO A 385 -20.14 1.64 8.75
N GLY A 386 -20.58 2.89 8.55
CA GLY A 386 -20.33 4.02 9.45
C GLY A 386 -18.91 4.61 9.38
N SER A 387 -18.00 4.02 8.60
CA SER A 387 -16.66 4.58 8.39
C SER A 387 -16.67 5.64 7.30
N ARG A 388 -15.73 6.60 7.36
CA ARG A 388 -15.31 7.50 6.28
C ARG A 388 -14.28 6.83 5.35
N GLY A 389 -14.42 5.52 5.17
CA GLY A 389 -13.46 4.70 4.45
C GLY A 389 -12.18 4.43 5.23
N ARG A 390 -11.23 3.81 4.52
CA ARG A 390 -9.96 3.34 5.07
C ARG A 390 -8.84 4.32 4.73
N LEU A 391 -7.88 4.51 5.63
CA LEU A 391 -6.73 5.36 5.35
C LEU A 391 -5.97 4.90 4.10
N LEU A 392 -5.63 5.85 3.22
CA LEU A 392 -4.78 5.55 2.07
C LEU A 392 -3.32 5.31 2.51
N PRO A 393 -2.54 4.54 1.73
CA PRO A 393 -1.13 4.30 2.01
C PRO A 393 -0.35 5.59 2.29
N GLY A 394 0.44 5.62 3.37
CA GLY A 394 1.25 6.76 3.75
C GLY A 394 0.56 7.76 4.69
N TRP A 395 -0.74 7.66 4.94
CA TRP A 395 -1.36 8.40 6.05
C TRP A 395 -1.23 7.61 7.34
N PHE A 396 -0.81 8.27 8.41
CA PHE A 396 -0.62 7.67 9.73
C PHE A 396 -1.13 8.61 10.82
N ILE A 397 -1.37 8.06 12.01
CA ILE A 397 -1.86 8.83 13.15
C ILE A 397 -0.69 9.18 14.05
N VAL A 398 -0.68 10.44 14.48
CA VAL A 398 0.26 10.99 15.46
C VAL A 398 -0.56 11.52 16.63
N ASP A 399 -0.21 11.09 17.84
CA ASP A 399 -0.73 11.70 19.06
C ASP A 399 0.28 12.75 19.54
N ASP A 400 -0.18 13.97 19.81
CA ASP A 400 0.67 14.99 20.43
C ASP A 400 0.79 14.81 21.95
N ALA A 401 1.64 15.62 22.58
CA ALA A 401 1.88 15.56 24.03
C ALA A 401 0.61 15.86 24.87
N ASP A 402 -0.37 16.56 24.29
CA ASP A 402 -1.66 16.89 24.92
C ASP A 402 -2.74 15.82 24.63
N GLY A 403 -2.39 14.73 23.93
CA GLY A 403 -3.30 13.65 23.56
C GLY A 403 -4.22 13.99 22.38
N ARG A 404 -3.97 15.07 21.64
CA ARG A 404 -4.72 15.39 20.42
C ARG A 404 -4.16 14.58 19.26
N ARG A 405 -5.04 14.18 18.36
CA ARG A 405 -4.71 13.38 17.19
C ARG A 405 -4.51 14.22 15.94
N TRP A 406 -3.42 13.93 15.26
CA TRP A 406 -3.03 14.52 14.00
C TRP A 406 -2.87 13.44 12.93
N ILE A 407 -3.09 13.82 11.68
CA ILE A 407 -2.88 12.97 10.52
C ILE A 407 -1.55 13.40 9.89
N GLY A 408 -0.54 12.56 10.06
CA GLY A 408 0.72 12.70 9.35
C GLY A 408 0.69 11.99 8.00
N GLY A 409 1.49 12.47 7.05
CA GLY A 409 1.65 11.82 5.76
C GLY A 409 2.59 12.58 4.81
N PRO A 410 2.64 12.18 3.52
CA PRO A 410 3.53 12.80 2.55
C PRO A 410 3.31 14.32 2.47
N GLY A 411 4.39 15.09 2.58
CA GLY A 411 4.35 16.56 2.46
C GLY A 411 3.54 17.27 3.56
N THR A 412 3.41 16.65 4.73
CA THR A 412 2.87 17.31 5.93
C THR A 412 4.01 17.85 6.80
N THR A 413 3.79 18.99 7.45
CA THR A 413 4.67 19.54 8.48
C THR A 413 4.23 19.04 9.85
N ASP A 414 5.16 18.86 10.78
CA ASP A 414 4.87 18.53 12.19
C ASP A 414 3.91 19.58 12.81
N PRO A 415 2.82 19.19 13.50
CA PRO A 415 2.38 17.83 13.88
C PRO A 415 1.58 17.05 12.84
N GLY A 416 1.19 17.68 11.73
CA GLY A 416 0.42 17.08 10.64
C GLY A 416 -0.81 17.90 10.30
N LEU A 417 -1.81 17.25 9.70
CA LEU A 417 -3.13 17.83 9.49
C LEU A 417 -4.01 17.59 10.72
N PRO A 418 -4.84 18.55 11.14
CA PRO A 418 -5.78 18.32 12.22
C PRO A 418 -6.77 17.22 11.83
N MET A 419 -6.92 16.21 12.68
CA MET A 419 -7.96 15.21 12.50
C MET A 419 -9.33 15.84 12.80
N PRO A 420 -10.39 15.51 12.04
CA PRO A 420 -11.74 15.96 12.39
C PRO A 420 -12.07 15.62 13.85
N ALA A 421 -12.71 16.57 14.55
CA ALA A 421 -12.96 16.44 15.97
C ALA A 421 -13.75 15.16 16.29
N GLY A 422 -13.25 14.40 17.28
CA GLY A 422 -13.86 13.17 17.75
C GLY A 422 -13.76 11.97 16.79
N SER A 423 -13.04 12.08 15.67
CA SER A 423 -12.78 10.92 14.82
C SER A 423 -12.01 9.81 15.56
N THR A 424 -12.33 8.57 15.23
CA THR A 424 -11.62 7.39 15.73
C THR A 424 -11.10 6.56 14.56
N ILE A 425 -10.11 5.71 14.84
CA ILE A 425 -9.57 4.74 13.88
C ILE A 425 -9.56 3.39 14.55
N ASP A 426 -9.92 2.34 13.82
CA ASP A 426 -9.83 0.97 14.30
C ASP A 426 -8.48 0.31 13.96
N ASP A 427 -8.32 -0.94 14.39
CA ASP A 427 -7.10 -1.74 14.16
C ASP A 427 -6.87 -2.11 12.67
N GLU A 428 -7.85 -1.87 11.81
CA GLU A 428 -7.80 -2.18 10.37
C GLU A 428 -7.71 -0.93 9.50
N ASP A 429 -7.59 0.26 10.08
CA ASP A 429 -7.44 1.57 9.44
C ASP A 429 -8.73 2.23 8.92
N PHE A 430 -9.91 1.78 9.35
CA PHE A 430 -11.15 2.47 9.05
C PHE A 430 -11.32 3.67 9.97
N LEU A 431 -11.61 4.83 9.37
CA LEU A 431 -11.82 6.08 10.08
C LEU A 431 -13.30 6.26 10.37
N PHE A 432 -13.69 6.63 11.58
CA PHE A 432 -15.08 6.89 11.95
C PHE A 432 -15.25 8.34 12.41
N ALA A 433 -16.45 8.88 12.26
CA ALA A 433 -16.86 10.09 12.96
C ALA A 433 -17.20 9.74 14.43
N SER A 434 -17.17 10.73 15.33
CA SER A 434 -17.46 10.52 16.75
C SER A 434 -18.92 10.14 16.99
N THR A 435 -19.19 8.84 16.90
CA THR A 435 -20.26 8.05 17.51
C THR A 435 -20.11 6.64 16.93
N ALA A 436 -19.24 5.83 17.52
CA ALA A 436 -19.34 4.38 17.36
C ALA A 436 -19.87 3.80 18.68
N PRO A 437 -20.92 2.97 18.66
CA PRO A 437 -21.37 2.28 19.86
C PRO A 437 -20.27 1.32 20.30
N THR A 438 -19.78 1.53 21.52
CA THR A 438 -19.06 0.51 22.26
C THR A 438 -20.03 -0.61 22.59
N ASP A 439 -20.15 -1.60 21.72
CA ASP A 439 -20.69 -2.92 22.06
C ASP A 439 -19.91 -3.97 21.25
N ASP A 440 -18.79 -4.43 21.81
CA ASP A 440 -18.27 -5.76 21.50
C ASP A 440 -19.03 -6.77 22.37
N PRO A 441 -19.91 -7.62 21.81
CA PRO A 441 -20.62 -8.63 22.59
C PRO A 441 -19.73 -9.82 22.97
N ARG A 442 -18.40 -9.75 22.84
CA ARG A 442 -17.46 -10.81 23.25
C ARG A 442 -16.62 -10.49 24.49
N SER A 443 -16.92 -9.41 25.21
CA SER A 443 -16.41 -9.22 26.57
C SER A 443 -17.51 -9.46 27.60
N ALA A 444 -17.87 -10.72 27.80
CA ALA A 444 -18.55 -11.24 28.99
C ALA A 444 -18.00 -12.63 29.30
#